data_AF-A0AAD4MNF8-F1
#
_entry.id   AF-A0AAD4MNF8-F1
#
_cell.length_a   1.000
_cell.length_b   1.000
_cell.length_c   1.000
_cell.angle_alpha   90.00
_cell.angle_beta   90.00
_cell.angle_gamma   90.00
#
_symmetry.space_group_name_H-M   'P 1'
#
loop_
_entity.id
_entity.type
_entity.pdbx_description
1 polymer ?
#
loop_
_entity_poly.entity_id
_entity_poly.type
_entity_poly.pdbx_seq_one_letter_code
_entity_poly.pdbx_strand_id
1 'polypeptide(L)'
;MIELFSEAMGSEISVFNINAANTLVDNVVSSVSIAKSIHPAMRAKPHIMKIETGIPNWSTLPIFMGVFLSYDMPESIDQLISGMPMTQKNPTKANVQIAEIPFAHGAERKAFYGRDFTSNTDIVLKEYIESNTDSVLSIVTKPGEKRYMSCERRYGADCKYLRFSNNADYEMLECTCQVNNLKFDVVEQLMAFSHWTYQISRGYLMVVDLQGIISTDESGRKTLELTDPAIHCKDLTRFSRTNWGLEGMKTFFGRHVCNKFCHAMELEPTVL
;
A
#
# COMPACT_ATOMS: atom_id res chain seq x y z
N MET A 1 -17.13 1.39 13.33
CA MET A 1 -15.76 0.86 13.56
C MET A 1 -14.70 1.92 13.42
N ILE A 2 -14.69 2.84 12.43
CA ILE A 2 -13.95 4.11 12.62
C ILE A 2 -14.42 4.76 13.92
N GLU A 3 -15.74 4.76 14.19
CA GLU A 3 -16.30 5.12 15.50
C GLU A 3 -15.84 4.20 16.64
N LEU A 4 -15.96 2.87 16.57
CA LEU A 4 -15.44 1.97 17.64
C LEU A 4 -13.92 2.10 17.89
N PHE A 5 -13.11 2.32 16.86
CA PHE A 5 -11.70 2.65 16.98
C PHE A 5 -11.54 4.03 17.59
N SER A 6 -12.29 5.03 17.14
CA SER A 6 -12.23 6.40 17.66
C SER A 6 -12.71 6.51 19.11
N GLU A 7 -13.70 5.70 19.51
CA GLU A 7 -14.24 5.55 20.85
C GLU A 7 -13.26 4.80 21.75
N ALA A 8 -12.68 3.69 21.29
CA ALA A 8 -11.61 2.99 22.01
C ALA A 8 -10.32 3.83 22.16
N MET A 9 -10.11 4.80 21.25
CA MET A 9 -8.89 5.61 21.16
C MET A 9 -9.00 7.02 21.78
N GLY A 10 -10.22 7.55 21.95
CA GLY A 10 -10.46 8.94 22.33
C GLY A 10 -10.06 9.97 21.25
N SER A 11 -9.93 9.56 19.98
CA SER A 11 -9.55 10.43 18.86
C SER A 11 -10.02 9.86 17.51
N GLU A 12 -10.54 10.71 16.62
CA GLU A 12 -11.07 10.32 15.31
C GLU A 12 -9.98 9.84 14.33
N ILE A 13 -10.15 8.65 13.74
CA ILE A 13 -9.23 8.11 12.73
C ILE A 13 -9.70 8.50 11.33
N SER A 14 -8.94 9.33 10.61
CA SER A 14 -9.22 9.65 9.21
C SER A 14 -8.61 8.59 8.27
N VAL A 15 -9.49 7.73 7.75
CA VAL A 15 -9.54 7.06 6.42
C VAL A 15 -8.20 6.76 5.68
N PHE A 16 -8.05 5.50 5.23
CA PHE A 16 -7.18 5.09 4.11
C PHE A 16 -7.58 5.89 2.84
N ASN A 17 -6.92 7.02 2.59
CA ASN A 17 -7.38 7.90 1.52
C ASN A 17 -6.80 7.49 0.15
N ILE A 18 -7.63 6.83 -0.65
CA ILE A 18 -7.65 7.08 -2.09
C ILE A 18 -9.11 7.40 -2.50
N ASN A 19 -9.51 8.60 -2.12
CA ASN A 19 -10.66 9.40 -2.52
C ASN A 19 -12.10 9.06 -2.07
N ALA A 20 -12.45 7.92 -1.45
CA ALA A 20 -13.81 7.71 -0.89
C ALA A 20 -14.04 6.42 -0.06
N ALA A 21 -13.11 5.94 0.78
CA ALA A 21 -13.41 4.77 1.61
C ALA A 21 -14.32 5.17 2.79
N ASN A 22 -15.61 4.81 2.73
CA ASN A 22 -16.63 5.14 3.73
C ASN A 22 -16.88 3.98 4.71
N THR A 23 -16.42 2.77 4.37
CA THR A 23 -16.59 1.55 5.15
C THR A 23 -15.31 0.73 5.23
N LEU A 24 -15.28 -0.27 6.11
CA LEU A 24 -14.11 -1.14 6.27
C LEU A 24 -13.89 -2.10 5.12
N VAL A 25 -14.99 -2.49 4.47
CA VAL A 25 -14.94 -3.27 3.24
C VAL A 25 -14.16 -2.50 2.19
N ASP A 26 -14.38 -1.18 2.11
CA ASP A 26 -13.66 -0.30 1.20
C ASP A 26 -12.15 -0.28 1.48
N ASN A 27 -11.71 -0.39 2.74
CA ASN A 27 -10.28 -0.43 3.09
C ASN A 27 -9.59 -1.72 2.63
N VAL A 28 -10.24 -2.87 2.81
CA VAL A 28 -9.73 -4.16 2.31
C VAL A 28 -9.68 -4.15 0.79
N VAL A 29 -10.78 -3.71 0.17
CA VAL A 29 -10.92 -3.59 -1.28
C VAL A 29 -9.88 -2.62 -1.86
N SER A 30 -9.67 -1.48 -1.23
CA SER A 30 -8.65 -0.49 -1.61
C SER A 30 -7.24 -1.09 -1.54
N SER A 31 -6.91 -1.77 -0.43
CA SER A 31 -5.62 -2.46 -0.26
C SER A 31 -5.38 -3.51 -1.36
N VAL A 32 -6.43 -4.25 -1.74
CA VAL A 32 -6.43 -5.25 -2.81
C VAL A 32 -6.10 -4.65 -4.16
N SER A 33 -6.63 -3.48 -4.48
CA SER A 33 -6.35 -2.81 -5.77
C SER A 33 -4.91 -2.32 -5.88
N ILE A 34 -4.36 -1.79 -4.77
CA ILE A 34 -2.96 -1.36 -4.73
C ILE A 34 -2.01 -2.56 -4.92
N ALA A 35 -2.34 -3.72 -4.36
CA ALA A 35 -1.47 -4.90 -4.31
C ALA A 35 -1.44 -5.76 -5.61
N LYS A 36 -2.08 -5.34 -6.70
CA LYS A 36 -2.19 -6.15 -7.92
C LYS A 36 -0.89 -6.20 -8.73
N SER A 37 -0.25 -7.37 -8.79
CA SER A 37 0.75 -7.79 -9.78
C SER A 37 0.81 -9.33 -9.80
N ILE A 38 1.19 -10.00 -10.88
CA ILE A 38 1.14 -11.47 -10.99
C ILE A 38 2.50 -12.00 -11.43
N HIS A 39 3.36 -12.48 -10.51
CA HIS A 39 4.53 -13.31 -10.85
C HIS A 39 5.04 -14.13 -9.64
N PRO A 40 5.75 -15.26 -9.87
CA PRO A 40 6.27 -16.11 -8.80
C PRO A 40 7.45 -15.48 -8.03
N ALA A 41 7.55 -15.79 -6.74
CA ALA A 41 8.56 -15.28 -5.82
C ALA A 41 10.00 -15.65 -6.25
N MET A 42 10.92 -14.68 -6.21
CA MET A 42 12.37 -14.91 -6.16
C MET A 42 12.96 -14.10 -5.01
N ARG A 43 14.00 -14.64 -4.38
CA ARG A 43 14.77 -13.96 -3.33
C ARG A 43 15.36 -12.65 -3.88
N ALA A 44 15.01 -11.52 -3.25
CA ALA A 44 15.57 -10.21 -3.59
C ALA A 44 17.10 -10.20 -3.38
N LYS A 45 17.84 -9.74 -4.38
CA LYS A 45 19.28 -9.46 -4.27
C LYS A 45 19.45 -7.99 -3.84
N PRO A 46 20.44 -7.66 -2.99
CA PRO A 46 20.73 -6.27 -2.68
C PRO A 46 21.17 -5.54 -3.96
N HIS A 47 20.42 -4.50 -4.34
CA HIS A 47 20.73 -3.64 -5.46
C HIS A 47 21.39 -2.36 -4.95
N ILE A 48 22.66 -2.14 -5.29
CA ILE A 48 23.30 -0.83 -5.11
C ILE A 48 22.90 0.03 -6.30
N MET A 49 22.17 1.11 -6.05
CA MET A 49 21.73 2.05 -7.08
C MET A 49 21.98 3.48 -6.66
N LYS A 50 22.25 4.35 -7.64
CA LYS A 50 22.30 5.80 -7.43
C LYS A 50 20.90 6.29 -7.07
N ILE A 51 20.80 7.09 -6.01
CA ILE A 51 19.57 7.76 -5.59
C ILE A 51 19.77 9.28 -5.48
N GLU A 52 18.72 10.05 -5.73
CA GLU A 52 18.69 11.51 -5.56
C GLU A 52 17.45 11.93 -4.78
N THR A 53 17.63 12.36 -3.53
CA THR A 53 16.54 12.71 -2.60
C THR A 53 16.01 14.12 -2.78
N GLY A 54 16.74 14.98 -3.50
CA GLY A 54 16.31 16.34 -3.80
C GLY A 54 15.15 16.37 -4.78
N ILE A 55 14.24 17.34 -4.62
CA ILE A 55 13.19 17.59 -5.62
C ILE A 55 13.86 17.99 -6.95
N PRO A 56 13.51 17.35 -8.08
CA PRO A 56 14.13 17.67 -9.36
C PRO A 56 13.75 19.08 -9.82
N ASN A 57 14.62 19.68 -10.64
CA ASN A 57 14.27 20.89 -11.35
C ASN A 57 13.28 20.56 -12.48
N TRP A 58 11.99 20.73 -12.24
CA TRP A 58 10.94 20.40 -13.21
C TRP A 58 11.06 21.18 -14.52
N SER A 59 11.68 22.36 -14.54
CA SER A 59 11.81 23.16 -15.77
C SER A 59 12.76 22.54 -16.79
N THR A 60 13.64 21.65 -16.36
CA THR A 60 14.65 21.01 -17.22
C THR A 60 14.21 19.63 -17.70
N LEU A 61 13.12 19.07 -17.18
CA LEU A 61 12.68 17.72 -17.49
C LEU A 61 11.66 17.69 -18.64
N PRO A 62 11.76 16.72 -19.57
CA PRO A 62 10.77 16.56 -20.63
C PRO A 62 9.41 16.09 -20.08
N ILE A 63 8.33 16.49 -20.78
CA ILE A 63 6.98 15.97 -20.54
C ILE A 63 6.77 14.75 -21.44
N PHE A 64 6.32 13.65 -20.84
CA PHE A 64 5.99 12.41 -21.54
C PHE A 64 4.49 12.20 -21.62
N MET A 65 4.03 11.62 -22.74
CA MET A 65 2.67 11.11 -22.84
C MET A 65 2.61 9.71 -22.23
N GLY A 66 1.76 9.56 -21.22
CA GLY A 66 1.44 8.31 -20.57
C GLY A 66 -0.03 7.95 -20.70
N VAL A 67 -0.35 6.73 -20.28
CA VAL A 67 -1.71 6.21 -20.20
C VAL A 67 -1.89 5.53 -18.84
N PHE A 68 -2.73 6.14 -17.99
CA PHE A 68 -3.19 5.55 -16.74
C PHE A 68 -4.22 4.45 -17.02
N LEU A 69 -3.98 3.29 -16.43
CA LEU A 69 -4.93 2.20 -16.31
C LEU A 69 -5.56 2.31 -14.92
N SER A 70 -6.88 2.22 -14.87
CA SER A 70 -7.62 2.09 -13.62
C SER A 70 -8.52 0.88 -13.72
N TYR A 71 -8.93 0.35 -12.57
CA TYR A 71 -9.76 -0.85 -12.49
C TYR A 71 -11.01 -0.57 -11.67
N ASP A 72 -12.09 -1.29 -11.97
CA ASP A 72 -13.24 -1.38 -11.11
C ASP A 72 -12.88 -2.15 -9.85
N MET A 73 -13.28 -1.58 -8.73
CA MET A 73 -13.06 -2.14 -7.40
C MET A 73 -14.17 -3.14 -7.09
N PRO A 74 -13.88 -4.29 -6.47
CA PRO A 74 -14.92 -5.13 -5.88
C PRO A 74 -15.79 -4.29 -4.94
N GLU A 75 -17.11 -4.40 -5.05
CA GLU A 75 -18.04 -3.63 -4.21
C GLU A 75 -18.30 -4.29 -2.86
N SER A 76 -17.86 -5.54 -2.68
CA SER A 76 -18.05 -6.28 -1.44
C SER A 76 -16.96 -7.32 -1.20
N ILE A 77 -16.87 -7.77 0.06
CA ILE A 77 -16.01 -8.89 0.44
C ILE A 77 -16.41 -10.18 -0.29
N ASP A 78 -17.71 -10.42 -0.53
CA ASP A 78 -18.14 -11.62 -1.26
C ASP A 78 -17.68 -11.58 -2.73
N GLN A 79 -17.72 -10.42 -3.40
CA GLN A 79 -17.14 -10.25 -4.73
C GLN A 79 -15.62 -10.44 -4.74
N LEU A 80 -14.95 -9.98 -3.68
CA LEU A 80 -13.51 -10.14 -3.52
C LEU A 80 -13.11 -11.62 -3.34
N ILE A 81 -13.86 -12.36 -2.52
CA ILE A 81 -13.66 -13.80 -2.23
C ILE A 81 -14.01 -14.66 -3.44
N SER A 82 -15.03 -14.30 -4.23
CA SER A 82 -15.48 -15.09 -5.38
C SER A 82 -14.44 -15.21 -6.50
N GLY A 83 -13.32 -14.48 -6.40
CA GLY A 83 -12.29 -14.47 -7.44
C GLY A 83 -12.71 -13.65 -8.65
N MET A 84 -13.67 -12.74 -8.50
CA MET A 84 -14.14 -11.90 -9.60
C MET A 84 -12.93 -11.16 -10.23
N PRO A 85 -12.71 -11.30 -11.55
CA PRO A 85 -11.64 -10.58 -12.22
C PRO A 85 -11.92 -9.08 -12.14
N MET A 86 -10.90 -8.29 -11.85
CA MET A 86 -11.02 -6.84 -11.87
C MET A 86 -11.15 -6.35 -13.32
N THR A 87 -12.25 -5.68 -13.62
CA THR A 87 -12.49 -5.05 -14.92
C THR A 87 -11.62 -3.81 -15.07
N GLN A 88 -10.85 -3.72 -16.14
CA GLN A 88 -10.10 -2.51 -16.44
C GLN A 88 -11.04 -1.44 -17.01
N LYS A 89 -11.00 -0.24 -16.44
CA LYS A 89 -11.67 0.94 -16.98
C LYS A 89 -10.97 1.42 -18.25
N ASN A 90 -11.63 2.32 -18.97
CA ASN A 90 -11.04 2.96 -20.13
C ASN A 90 -9.73 3.67 -19.76
N PRO A 91 -8.63 3.38 -20.48
CA PRO A 91 -7.35 4.03 -20.22
C PRO A 91 -7.45 5.54 -20.37
N THR A 92 -6.87 6.29 -19.43
CA THR A 92 -6.89 7.76 -19.43
C THR A 92 -5.52 8.29 -19.83
N LYS A 93 -5.48 9.19 -20.82
CA LYS A 93 -4.22 9.82 -21.24
C LYS A 93 -3.73 10.77 -20.14
N ALA A 94 -2.42 10.79 -19.95
CA ALA A 94 -1.77 11.70 -19.02
C ALA A 94 -0.52 12.31 -19.63
N ASN A 95 -0.22 13.53 -19.20
CA ASN A 95 1.06 14.17 -19.48
C ASN A 95 1.82 14.20 -18.17
N VAL A 96 2.99 13.55 -18.13
CA VAL A 96 3.75 13.35 -16.90
C VAL A 96 5.20 13.78 -17.06
N GLN A 97 5.73 14.43 -16.03
CA GLN A 97 7.19 14.56 -15.84
C GLN A 97 7.65 13.51 -14.84
N ILE A 98 8.87 13.01 -15.04
CA ILE A 98 9.47 11.97 -14.19
C ILE A 98 10.93 12.35 -13.97
N ALA A 99 11.40 12.25 -12.74
CA ALA A 99 12.82 12.34 -12.43
C ALA A 99 13.60 11.24 -13.15
N GLU A 100 14.82 11.56 -13.60
CA GLU A 100 15.69 10.59 -14.27
C GLU A 100 16.25 9.54 -13.30
N ILE A 101 16.46 9.93 -12.03
CA ILE A 101 17.07 9.09 -10.99
C ILE A 101 16.03 8.87 -9.87
N PRO A 102 15.89 7.65 -9.35
CA PRO A 102 14.97 7.39 -8.26
C PRO A 102 15.43 8.09 -6.97
N PHE A 103 14.48 8.50 -6.14
CA PHE A 103 14.79 9.10 -4.83
C PHE A 103 14.84 8.05 -3.71
N ALA A 104 14.24 6.88 -3.94
CA ALA A 104 14.26 5.75 -3.02
C ALA A 104 14.13 4.42 -3.79
N HIS A 105 14.46 3.31 -3.14
CA HIS A 105 14.16 1.98 -3.65
C HIS A 105 13.87 1.01 -2.49
N GLY A 106 13.02 0.03 -2.75
CA GLY A 106 12.81 -1.12 -1.88
C GLY A 106 13.52 -2.36 -2.40
N ALA A 107 13.04 -3.53 -1.97
CA ALA A 107 13.54 -4.82 -2.45
C ALA A 107 13.17 -5.10 -3.92
N GLU A 108 12.03 -4.59 -4.39
CA GLU A 108 11.48 -4.94 -5.71
C GLU A 108 11.30 -3.75 -6.65
N ARG A 109 11.15 -2.53 -6.12
CA ARG A 109 10.76 -1.35 -6.89
C ARG A 109 11.63 -0.14 -6.56
N LYS A 110 11.82 0.72 -7.55
CA LYS A 110 12.45 2.05 -7.46
C LYS A 110 11.34 3.09 -7.44
N ALA A 111 11.48 4.14 -6.63
CA ALA A 111 10.53 5.23 -6.56
C ALA A 111 11.12 6.50 -7.16
N PHE A 112 10.38 7.14 -8.05
CA PHE A 112 10.75 8.36 -8.77
C PHE A 112 9.79 9.48 -8.40
N TYR A 113 10.29 10.71 -8.32
CA TYR A 113 9.43 11.87 -8.31
C TYR A 113 8.76 12.03 -9.67
N GLY A 114 7.47 12.29 -9.68
CA GLY A 114 6.74 12.65 -10.88
C GLY A 114 5.78 13.82 -10.65
N ARG A 115 5.29 14.36 -11.76
CA ARG A 115 4.23 15.37 -11.79
C ARG A 115 3.24 15.01 -12.88
N ASP A 116 1.97 14.90 -12.51
CA ASP A 116 0.88 14.70 -13.45
C ASP A 116 0.22 16.04 -13.78
N PHE A 117 0.29 16.44 -15.04
CA PHE A 117 -0.29 17.68 -15.54
C PHE A 117 -1.80 17.57 -15.79
N THR A 118 -2.35 16.36 -15.89
CA THR A 118 -3.79 16.17 -16.06
C THR A 118 -4.53 16.48 -14.76
N SER A 119 -4.01 16.00 -13.62
CA SER A 119 -4.56 16.30 -12.30
C SER A 119 -3.93 17.51 -11.62
N ASN A 120 -2.84 18.06 -12.17
CA ASN A 120 -2.01 19.11 -11.58
C ASN A 120 -1.50 18.74 -10.17
N THR A 121 -0.96 17.52 -10.03
CA THR A 121 -0.47 17.00 -8.75
C THR A 121 0.95 16.45 -8.83
N ASP A 122 1.69 16.56 -7.73
CA ASP A 122 2.94 15.83 -7.55
C ASP A 122 2.65 14.38 -7.14
N ILE A 123 3.33 13.44 -7.77
CA ILE A 123 3.11 12.01 -7.66
C ILE A 123 4.41 11.25 -7.39
N VAL A 124 4.30 10.02 -6.90
CA VAL A 124 5.39 9.06 -6.81
C VAL A 124 5.13 7.97 -7.84
N LEU A 125 6.09 7.77 -8.73
CA LEU A 125 6.04 6.73 -9.74
C LEU A 125 6.98 5.60 -9.36
N LYS A 126 6.49 4.36 -9.28
CA LYS A 126 7.30 3.20 -8.91
C LYS A 126 7.47 2.24 -10.06
N GLU A 127 8.70 1.81 -10.30
CA GLU A 127 9.06 0.89 -11.38
C GLU A 127 9.74 -0.34 -10.78
N TYR A 128 9.39 -1.53 -11.27
CA TYR A 128 10.06 -2.76 -10.86
C TYR A 128 11.53 -2.75 -11.27
N ILE A 129 12.39 -3.29 -10.40
CA ILE A 129 13.83 -3.38 -10.66
C ILE A 129 14.12 -4.36 -11.81
N GLU A 130 13.37 -5.47 -11.86
CA GLU A 130 13.35 -6.43 -12.96
C GLU A 130 12.11 -6.18 -13.84
N SER A 131 12.26 -6.22 -15.16
CA SER A 131 11.21 -5.84 -16.10
C SER A 131 9.90 -6.61 -15.87
N ASN A 132 8.81 -5.89 -15.65
CA ASN A 132 7.46 -6.44 -15.48
C ASN A 132 6.45 -5.65 -16.34
N THR A 133 5.48 -6.35 -16.93
CA THR A 133 4.38 -5.76 -17.72
C THR A 133 3.12 -5.45 -16.92
N ASP A 134 3.03 -5.90 -15.66
CA ASP A 134 1.87 -5.69 -14.78
C ASP A 134 1.95 -4.34 -14.07
N SER A 135 1.64 -3.25 -14.77
CA SER A 135 1.67 -1.90 -14.21
C SER A 135 0.43 -1.09 -14.52
N VAL A 136 0.10 -0.16 -13.63
CA VAL A 136 -1.08 0.72 -13.76
C VAL A 136 -0.83 1.97 -14.60
N LEU A 137 0.41 2.26 -14.98
CA LEU A 137 0.76 3.36 -15.88
C LEU A 137 1.75 2.87 -16.93
N SER A 138 1.43 3.10 -18.20
CA SER A 138 2.37 2.92 -19.30
C SER A 138 2.82 4.27 -19.85
N ILE A 139 4.12 4.48 -19.99
CA ILE A 139 4.70 5.77 -20.38
C ILE A 139 5.62 5.54 -21.58
N VAL A 140 5.41 6.32 -22.65
CA VAL A 140 6.30 6.28 -23.80
C VAL A 140 7.40 7.31 -23.57
N THR A 141 8.59 6.85 -23.20
CA THR A 141 9.75 7.73 -22.95
C THR A 141 10.52 8.04 -24.23
N LYS A 142 10.56 7.09 -25.16
CA LYS A 142 11.16 7.23 -26.51
C LYS A 142 10.35 6.41 -27.53
N PRO A 143 10.48 6.67 -28.84
CA PRO A 143 9.88 5.80 -29.85
C PRO A 143 10.31 4.34 -29.65
N GLY A 144 9.37 3.45 -29.33
CA GLY A 144 9.60 2.03 -29.07
C GLY A 144 9.97 1.66 -27.62
N GLU A 145 10.23 2.64 -26.74
CA GLU A 145 10.56 2.39 -25.32
C GLU A 145 9.34 2.72 -24.45
N LYS A 146 8.80 1.70 -23.78
CA LYS A 146 7.70 1.84 -22.82
C LYS A 146 8.19 1.53 -21.41
N ARG A 147 7.90 2.43 -20.47
CA ARG A 147 8.05 2.20 -19.04
C ARG A 147 6.71 1.86 -18.44
N TYR A 148 6.72 0.91 -17.50
CA TYR A 148 5.55 0.39 -16.82
C TYR A 148 5.73 0.68 -15.33
N MET A 149 4.86 1.53 -14.77
CA MET A 149 5.00 2.06 -13.42
C MET A 149 3.69 1.99 -12.63
N SER A 150 3.77 1.90 -11.30
CA SER A 150 2.65 2.28 -10.43
C SER A 150 2.70 3.76 -10.07
N CYS A 151 1.55 4.35 -9.78
CA CYS A 151 1.43 5.76 -9.47
C CYS A 151 0.70 5.95 -8.15
N GLU A 152 1.31 6.73 -7.26
CA GLU A 152 0.76 7.07 -5.96
C GLU A 152 0.88 8.59 -5.74
N ARG A 153 0.12 9.11 -4.77
CA ARG A 153 0.27 10.50 -4.35
C ARG A 153 1.66 10.71 -3.75
N ARG A 154 2.25 11.88 -3.99
CA ARG A 154 3.43 12.32 -3.25
C ARG A 154 3.02 12.93 -1.90
N TYR A 155 3.70 12.50 -0.85
CA TYR A 155 3.59 13.09 0.48
C TYR A 155 4.56 14.26 0.67
N GLY A 156 4.18 15.21 1.54
CA GLY A 156 4.99 16.39 1.85
C GLY A 156 6.34 16.03 2.48
N ALA A 157 7.30 16.96 2.45
CA ALA A 157 8.64 16.70 3.00
C ALA A 157 8.63 16.47 4.53
N ASP A 158 7.64 17.03 5.23
CA ASP A 158 7.48 16.89 6.68
C ASP A 158 6.79 15.57 7.09
N CYS A 159 6.32 14.80 6.11
CA CYS A 159 5.67 13.52 6.34
C CYS A 159 6.71 12.43 6.63
N LYS A 160 6.46 11.63 7.68
CA LYS A 160 7.36 10.53 8.05
C LYS A 160 6.81 9.19 7.59
N TYR A 161 7.60 8.50 6.77
CA TYR A 161 7.31 7.13 6.35
C TYR A 161 7.75 6.15 7.41
N LEU A 162 6.87 5.24 7.79
CA LEU A 162 7.12 4.18 8.76
C LEU A 162 6.57 2.85 8.28
N ARG A 163 7.31 1.79 8.61
CA ARG A 163 6.91 0.41 8.43
C ARG A 163 6.55 -0.19 9.79
N PHE A 164 5.33 -0.70 9.92
CA PHE A 164 4.78 -1.23 11.16
C PHE A 164 4.87 -2.76 11.21
N SER A 165 4.59 -3.40 10.07
CA SER A 165 4.80 -4.84 9.87
C SER A 165 5.48 -5.13 8.54
N ASN A 166 5.98 -6.35 8.41
CA ASN A 166 6.44 -6.93 7.18
C ASN A 166 5.45 -8.02 6.72
N ASN A 167 5.82 -8.79 5.69
CA ASN A 167 4.96 -9.84 5.14
C ASN A 167 4.70 -11.02 6.11
N ALA A 168 5.50 -11.19 7.16
CA ALA A 168 5.38 -12.31 8.10
C ALA A 168 4.91 -11.89 9.49
N ASP A 169 5.26 -10.68 9.94
CA ASP A 169 5.19 -10.31 11.35
C ASP A 169 5.22 -8.78 11.57
N TYR A 170 4.97 -8.32 12.79
CA TYR A 170 5.20 -6.93 13.18
C TYR A 170 6.70 -6.64 13.34
N GLU A 171 7.15 -5.49 12.83
CA GLU A 171 8.56 -5.08 12.85
C GLU A 171 8.79 -3.93 13.86
N MET A 172 7.76 -3.12 14.13
CA MET A 172 7.92 -1.91 14.94
C MET A 172 7.89 -2.20 16.45
N LEU A 173 9.01 -1.88 17.11
CA LEU A 173 9.16 -1.93 18.57
C LEU A 173 8.58 -0.66 19.24
N GLU A 174 8.26 -0.76 20.53
CA GLU A 174 7.76 0.37 21.33
C GLU A 174 8.74 1.55 21.37
N CYS A 175 10.05 1.29 21.48
CA CYS A 175 11.07 2.34 21.42
C CYS A 175 11.05 3.09 20.06
N THR A 176 10.75 2.38 18.97
CA THR A 176 10.59 3.00 17.65
C THR A 176 9.35 3.88 17.61
N CYS A 177 8.25 3.50 18.27
CA CYS A 177 7.08 4.37 18.40
C CYS A 177 7.43 5.68 19.15
N GLN A 178 8.16 5.58 20.26
CA GLN A 178 8.54 6.73 21.09
C GLN A 178 9.37 7.76 20.33
N VAL A 179 10.40 7.34 19.57
CA VAL A 179 11.22 8.27 18.75
C VAL A 179 10.43 8.89 17.58
N ASN A 180 9.26 8.35 17.27
CA ASN A 180 8.33 8.84 16.26
C ASN A 180 7.16 9.64 16.84
N ASN A 181 7.16 9.88 18.16
CA ASN A 181 6.04 10.46 18.90
C ASN A 181 4.71 9.70 18.64
N LEU A 182 4.77 8.38 18.53
CA LEU A 182 3.60 7.52 18.36
C LEU A 182 3.31 6.74 19.63
N LYS A 183 2.01 6.52 19.88
CA LYS A 183 1.58 5.54 20.87
C LYS A 183 1.72 4.15 20.29
N PHE A 184 2.15 3.18 21.10
CA PHE A 184 2.27 1.79 20.67
C PHE A 184 0.92 1.19 20.24
N ASP A 185 -0.18 1.71 20.78
CA ASP A 185 -1.56 1.43 20.36
C ASP A 185 -1.77 1.44 18.84
N VAL A 186 -1.03 2.28 18.10
CA VAL A 186 -1.11 2.32 16.63
C VAL A 186 -0.65 0.99 16.03
N VAL A 187 0.44 0.41 16.54
CA VAL A 187 0.94 -0.90 16.08
C VAL A 187 -0.06 -2.00 16.41
N GLU A 188 -0.61 -1.99 17.63
CA GLU A 188 -1.64 -2.95 18.05
C GLU A 188 -2.88 -2.91 17.15
N GLN A 189 -3.35 -1.70 16.80
CA GLN A 189 -4.47 -1.50 15.88
C GLN A 189 -4.20 -2.08 14.50
N LEU A 190 -3.01 -1.83 13.96
CA LEU A 190 -2.63 -2.34 12.65
C LEU A 190 -2.56 -3.87 12.65
N MET A 191 -2.11 -4.49 13.74
CA MET A 191 -2.09 -5.95 13.84
C MET A 191 -3.50 -6.53 13.95
N ALA A 192 -4.39 -5.84 14.67
CA ALA A 192 -5.79 -6.20 14.73
C ALA A 192 -6.49 -6.04 13.36
N PHE A 193 -6.09 -5.04 12.57
CA PHE A 193 -6.56 -4.88 11.19
C PHE A 193 -6.17 -6.07 10.31
N SER A 194 -4.90 -6.51 10.34
CA SER A 194 -4.46 -7.72 9.63
C SER A 194 -5.28 -8.95 10.03
N HIS A 195 -5.47 -9.20 11.33
CA HIS A 195 -6.31 -10.31 11.82
C HIS A 195 -7.76 -10.19 11.34
N TRP A 196 -8.37 -9.01 11.45
CA TRP A 196 -9.72 -8.77 10.99
C TRP A 196 -9.88 -9.03 9.49
N THR A 197 -8.93 -8.61 8.64
CA THR A 197 -9.00 -8.89 7.19
C THR A 197 -9.05 -10.39 6.88
N TYR A 198 -8.37 -11.21 7.68
CA TYR A 198 -8.45 -12.66 7.60
C TYR A 198 -9.85 -13.17 7.96
N GLN A 199 -10.42 -12.70 9.07
CA GLN A 199 -11.72 -13.20 9.53
C GLN A 199 -12.88 -12.75 8.65
N ILE A 200 -12.93 -11.47 8.29
CA ILE A 200 -14.01 -10.94 7.45
C ILE A 200 -14.00 -11.60 6.07
N SER A 201 -12.81 -11.96 5.56
CA SER A 201 -12.68 -12.68 4.30
C SER A 201 -12.90 -14.20 4.44
N ARG A 202 -13.31 -14.69 5.62
CA ARG A 202 -13.48 -16.12 5.93
C ARG A 202 -12.22 -16.94 5.63
N GLY A 203 -11.08 -16.35 5.96
CA GLY A 203 -9.74 -16.88 5.73
C GLY A 203 -9.35 -16.95 4.26
N TYR A 204 -9.96 -16.17 3.38
CA TYR A 204 -9.59 -16.13 1.96
C TYR A 204 -8.32 -15.31 1.70
N LEU A 205 -8.18 -14.17 2.38
CA LEU A 205 -7.02 -13.29 2.26
C LEU A 205 -6.68 -12.60 3.59
N MET A 206 -5.48 -12.02 3.67
CA MET A 206 -4.99 -11.25 4.80
C MET A 206 -4.11 -10.11 4.29
N VAL A 207 -4.38 -8.90 4.75
CA VAL A 207 -3.56 -7.72 4.44
C VAL A 207 -2.43 -7.60 5.46
N VAL A 208 -1.19 -7.51 4.99
CA VAL A 208 0.05 -7.43 5.78
C VAL A 208 1.01 -6.40 5.17
N ASP A 209 2.26 -6.32 5.67
CA ASP A 209 3.25 -5.31 5.27
C ASP A 209 2.70 -3.88 5.41
N LEU A 210 2.12 -3.60 6.57
CA LEU A 210 1.45 -2.33 6.85
C LEU A 210 2.52 -1.27 7.06
N GLN A 211 2.59 -0.35 6.11
CA GLN A 211 3.53 0.75 6.07
C GLN A 211 2.84 1.98 5.52
N GLY A 212 3.32 3.16 5.89
CA GLY A 212 2.60 4.37 5.57
C GLY A 212 3.22 5.63 6.11
N ILE A 213 2.44 6.70 5.99
CA ILE A 213 2.81 8.06 6.31
C ILE A 213 2.01 8.52 7.49
N ILE A 214 2.71 9.11 8.46
CA ILE A 214 2.04 9.90 9.50
C ILE A 214 2.06 11.35 9.08
N SER A 215 0.86 11.91 9.00
CA SER A 215 0.59 13.33 8.79
C SER A 215 -0.14 13.89 10.01
N THR A 216 -0.24 15.22 10.07
CA THR A 216 -1.05 15.92 11.06
C THR A 216 -2.03 16.78 10.29
N ASP A 217 -3.32 16.62 10.55
CA ASP A 217 -4.36 17.40 9.90
C ASP A 217 -4.37 18.86 10.41
N GLU A 218 -5.20 19.69 9.78
CA GLU A 218 -5.34 21.12 10.14
C GLU A 218 -5.80 21.34 11.59
N SER A 219 -6.41 20.34 12.22
CA SER A 219 -6.86 20.38 13.61
C SER A 219 -5.79 19.92 14.62
N GLY A 220 -4.60 19.54 14.15
CA GLY A 220 -3.51 19.05 14.98
C GLY A 220 -3.61 17.55 15.32
N ARG A 221 -4.53 16.81 14.69
CA ARG A 221 -4.70 15.37 14.90
C ARG A 221 -3.74 14.59 14.00
N LYS A 222 -3.13 13.55 14.55
CA LYS A 222 -2.27 12.65 13.77
C LYS A 222 -3.12 11.69 12.93
N THR A 223 -2.79 11.61 11.66
CA THR A 223 -3.45 10.77 10.66
C THR A 223 -2.43 9.78 10.11
N LEU A 224 -2.86 8.53 9.91
CA LEU A 224 -2.02 7.47 9.36
C LEU A 224 -2.56 7.05 8.01
N GLU A 225 -1.79 7.29 6.96
CA GLU A 225 -2.11 6.88 5.60
C GLU A 225 -1.22 5.72 5.19
N LEU A 226 -1.79 4.52 5.11
CA LEU A 226 -1.07 3.32 4.69
C LEU A 226 -0.97 3.23 3.16
N THR A 227 0.15 2.72 2.68
CA THR A 227 0.42 2.48 1.25
C THR A 227 1.25 1.20 1.08
N ASP A 228 1.29 0.65 -0.13
CA ASP A 228 2.02 -0.58 -0.48
C ASP A 228 1.78 -1.78 0.46
N PRO A 229 0.53 -2.13 0.80
CA PRO A 229 0.31 -3.36 1.56
C PRO A 229 0.68 -4.59 0.71
N ALA A 230 1.08 -5.66 1.40
CA ALA A 230 1.13 -7.00 0.83
C ALA A 230 -0.16 -7.76 1.18
N ILE A 231 -0.53 -8.73 0.35
CA ILE A 231 -1.74 -9.53 0.56
C ILE A 231 -1.40 -11.00 0.42
N HIS A 232 -1.60 -11.74 1.50
CA HIS A 232 -1.67 -13.18 1.45
C HIS A 232 -3.06 -13.58 1.00
N CYS A 233 -3.15 -14.49 0.04
CA CYS A 233 -4.43 -14.99 -0.49
C CYS A 233 -4.34 -16.47 -0.77
N LYS A 234 -5.44 -17.21 -0.55
CA LYS A 234 -5.55 -18.63 -0.93
C LYS A 234 -5.29 -18.85 -2.42
N ASP A 235 -5.68 -17.89 -3.25
CA ASP A 235 -5.32 -17.88 -4.67
C ASP A 235 -3.94 -17.24 -4.86
N LEU A 236 -2.92 -18.07 -5.02
CA LEU A 236 -1.53 -17.66 -5.23
C LEU A 236 -1.29 -16.99 -6.58
N THR A 237 -2.25 -17.05 -7.51
CA THR A 237 -2.14 -16.34 -8.80
C THR A 237 -2.57 -14.88 -8.68
N ARG A 238 -3.20 -14.50 -7.56
CA ARG A 238 -3.63 -13.13 -7.26
C ARG A 238 -2.65 -12.46 -6.31
N PHE A 239 -2.50 -11.15 -6.45
CA PHE A 239 -1.63 -10.30 -5.64
C PHE A 239 -0.15 -10.64 -5.83
N SER A 240 0.72 -9.64 -5.72
CA SER A 240 2.11 -9.68 -6.18
C SER A 240 2.97 -10.83 -5.61
N ARG A 241 4.27 -10.82 -5.92
CA ARG A 241 5.27 -11.76 -5.37
C ARG A 241 5.29 -11.81 -3.82
N THR A 242 4.67 -10.81 -3.18
CA THR A 242 4.49 -10.72 -1.74
C THR A 242 3.37 -11.61 -1.18
N ASN A 243 2.55 -12.24 -2.04
CA ASN A 243 1.55 -13.22 -1.62
C ASN A 243 2.22 -14.56 -1.25
N TRP A 244 2.34 -14.83 0.04
CA TRP A 244 2.85 -16.10 0.58
C TRP A 244 1.73 -17.09 0.94
N GLY A 245 0.50 -16.77 0.55
CA GLY A 245 -0.68 -17.60 0.76
C GLY A 245 -0.87 -18.07 2.20
N LEU A 246 -1.29 -19.33 2.34
CA LEU A 246 -1.57 -19.92 3.65
C LEU A 246 -0.33 -19.94 4.56
N GLU A 247 0.86 -20.14 4.02
CA GLU A 247 2.08 -20.17 4.82
C GLU A 247 2.43 -18.78 5.38
N GLY A 248 2.17 -17.72 4.61
CA GLY A 248 2.22 -16.34 5.10
C GLY A 248 1.23 -16.08 6.24
N MET A 249 -0.02 -16.52 6.08
CA MET A 249 -1.05 -16.40 7.11
C MET A 249 -0.71 -17.17 8.39
N LYS A 250 -0.21 -18.41 8.26
CA LYS A 250 0.28 -19.23 9.38
C LYS A 250 1.44 -18.56 10.10
N THR A 251 2.37 -17.99 9.35
CA THR A 251 3.53 -17.28 9.93
C THR A 251 3.07 -16.11 10.79
N PHE A 252 2.11 -15.32 10.30
CA PHE A 252 1.49 -14.23 11.06
C PHE A 252 0.81 -14.76 12.33
N PHE A 253 -0.10 -15.72 12.22
CA PHE A 253 -0.86 -16.23 13.38
C PHE A 253 -0.02 -17.04 14.37
N GLY A 254 1.10 -17.63 13.95
CA GLY A 254 2.05 -18.28 14.85
C GLY A 254 2.73 -17.32 15.83
N ARG A 255 2.62 -16.00 15.61
CA ARG A 255 3.22 -14.95 16.45
C ARG A 255 2.22 -13.90 16.92
N HIS A 256 1.08 -13.79 16.25
CA HIS A 256 0.02 -12.85 16.62
C HIS A 256 -0.59 -13.22 17.97
N VAL A 257 -0.57 -12.26 18.89
CA VAL A 257 -1.32 -12.31 20.15
C VAL A 257 -2.45 -11.29 20.05
N CYS A 258 -3.69 -11.74 20.22
CA CYS A 258 -4.84 -10.85 20.23
C CYS A 258 -4.63 -9.74 21.28
N ASN A 259 -4.87 -8.50 20.87
CA ASN A 259 -4.73 -7.33 21.72
C ASN A 259 -6.11 -6.71 22.01
N LYS A 260 -6.12 -5.60 22.75
CA LYS A 260 -7.34 -4.89 23.14
C LYS A 260 -8.26 -4.53 21.95
N PHE A 261 -7.71 -4.27 20.77
CA PHE A 261 -8.49 -3.96 19.57
C PHE A 261 -9.08 -5.21 18.92
N CYS A 262 -8.36 -6.34 18.93
CA CYS A 262 -8.93 -7.63 18.51
C CYS A 262 -10.14 -7.99 19.37
N HIS A 263 -10.04 -7.80 20.69
CA HIS A 263 -11.13 -8.06 21.62
C HIS A 263 -12.31 -7.09 21.45
N ALA A 264 -12.03 -5.79 21.27
CA ALA A 264 -13.07 -4.79 21.02
C ALA A 264 -13.85 -5.03 19.71
N MET A 265 -13.22 -5.70 18.74
CA MET A 265 -13.86 -6.12 17.48
C MET A 265 -14.45 -7.53 17.53
N GLU A 266 -14.42 -8.19 18.69
CA GLU A 266 -14.92 -9.56 18.87
C GLU A 266 -14.28 -10.56 17.89
N LEU A 267 -12.98 -10.38 17.61
CA LEU A 267 -12.24 -11.29 16.73
C LEU A 267 -11.95 -12.61 17.43
N GLU A 268 -12.31 -13.73 16.79
CA GLU A 268 -11.98 -15.06 17.29
C GLU A 268 -10.45 -15.29 17.27
N PRO A 269 -9.83 -15.78 18.37
CA PRO A 269 -8.46 -16.24 18.34
C PRO A 269 -8.25 -17.26 17.22
N THR A 270 -7.23 -17.05 16.39
CA THR A 270 -7.01 -17.86 15.18
C THR A 270 -5.70 -18.64 15.30
N VAL A 271 -5.78 -19.96 15.11
CA VAL A 271 -4.64 -20.88 15.05
C VAL A 271 -4.76 -21.69 13.75
N LEU A 272 -3.72 -21.67 12.91
CA LEU A 272 -3.70 -22.26 11.55
C LEU A 272 -2.64 -23.34 11.37
#